data_AF-S7W5I2-F1
#
_entry.id   AF-S7W5I2-F1
#
_cell.length_a   1.000
_cell.length_b   1.000
_cell.length_c   1.000
_cell.angle_alpha   90.00
_cell.angle_beta   90.00
_cell.angle_gamma   90.00
#
_symmetry.space_group_name_H-M   'P 1'
#
loop_
_entity.id
_entity.type
_entity.pdbx_description
1 polymer ?
#
loop_
_entity_poly.entity_id
_entity_poly.type
_entity_poly.pdbx_seq_one_letter_code
_entity_poly.pdbx_strand_id
1 'polypeptide(L)'
;MIEFEEEKIGIFVFVFSMITRNPIKFKDTSFKDFMSLLKKISPETEIKEFDNYIEFIPGSIIGGNFSHEPQNIISDYVLPLLIILSFARKDTVIKFFGITNGIGNNVLSIDVIKNVYLKLIQDFGMNADLKIIKRGFYPEGKGEIELKVYNIGQIKFVEKDEKTIFKIRGLAISNRLNSLTTTKMVEIVQTNLKQICKNLKISKDICGGSDAGPSPGYQIVLFAEGNNMIYYSEEINRENKKLEEITMNTIHKLLQSIDVGGAYDYKATNFILTLMSLSEKECNKIKIKIGKENKKYIELIKQFLTFQIEKEEGFVLCYGNGIKNINRLNL
;
A
#
# COMPACT_ATOMS: atom_id res chain seq x y z
N MET A 1 -0.83 -10.89 -25.68
CA MET A 1 -1.82 -10.23 -24.79
C MET A 1 -2.24 -11.27 -23.76
N ILE A 2 -2.24 -10.93 -22.48
CA ILE A 2 -2.59 -11.84 -21.38
C ILE A 2 -4.09 -11.70 -21.12
N GLU A 3 -4.81 -12.81 -21.13
CA GLU A 3 -6.26 -12.84 -20.92
C GLU A 3 -6.60 -13.31 -19.51
N PHE A 4 -7.52 -12.59 -18.87
CA PHE A 4 -8.00 -12.89 -17.53
C PHE A 4 -9.49 -13.22 -17.58
N GLU A 5 -9.82 -14.47 -17.23
CA GLU A 5 -11.20 -14.96 -17.23
C GLU A 5 -11.93 -14.75 -15.90
N GLU A 6 -11.20 -14.52 -14.79
CA GLU A 6 -11.81 -14.33 -13.46
C GLU A 6 -12.60 -13.01 -13.39
N GLU A 7 -13.75 -13.04 -12.68
CA GLU A 7 -14.65 -11.88 -12.47
C GLU A 7 -14.00 -10.72 -11.71
N LYS A 8 -12.87 -10.93 -11.04
CA LYS A 8 -12.16 -9.88 -10.28
C LYS A 8 -10.65 -10.00 -10.44
N ILE A 9 -10.11 -9.12 -11.26
CA ILE A 9 -8.67 -8.96 -11.39
C ILE A 9 -8.18 -8.06 -10.27
N GLY A 10 -7.03 -8.35 -9.67
CA GLY A 10 -6.43 -7.44 -8.70
C GLY A 10 -5.89 -6.18 -9.38
N ILE A 11 -5.99 -5.01 -8.74
CA ILE A 11 -5.46 -3.75 -9.28
C ILE A 11 -3.96 -3.81 -9.64
N PHE A 12 -3.21 -4.71 -9.02
CA PHE A 12 -1.79 -4.95 -9.31
C PHE A 12 -1.51 -5.55 -10.70
N VAL A 13 -2.52 -6.07 -11.40
CA VAL A 13 -2.36 -6.50 -12.80
C VAL A 13 -1.97 -5.32 -13.69
N PHE A 14 -2.50 -4.13 -13.41
CA PHE A 14 -2.08 -2.92 -14.11
C PHE A 14 -0.63 -2.54 -13.80
N VAL A 15 -0.13 -2.82 -12.58
CA VAL A 15 1.30 -2.63 -12.27
C VAL A 15 2.14 -3.49 -13.19
N PHE A 16 1.87 -4.80 -13.25
CA PHE A 16 2.65 -5.70 -14.10
C PHE A 16 2.50 -5.36 -15.58
N SER A 17 1.30 -5.07 -16.06
CA SER A 17 1.06 -4.65 -17.45
C SER A 17 1.85 -3.39 -17.80
N MET A 18 1.75 -2.33 -17.00
CA MET A 18 2.45 -1.06 -17.24
C MET A 18 3.98 -1.20 -17.20
N ILE A 19 4.50 -2.00 -16.27
CA ILE A 19 5.95 -2.16 -16.10
C ILE A 19 6.54 -3.10 -17.16
N THR A 20 5.86 -4.19 -17.51
CA THR A 20 6.35 -5.17 -18.50
C THR A 20 5.97 -4.85 -19.94
N ARG A 21 5.11 -3.86 -20.17
CA ARG A 21 4.52 -3.51 -21.48
C ARG A 21 3.73 -4.63 -22.15
N ASN A 22 3.23 -5.57 -21.35
CA ASN A 22 2.36 -6.63 -21.83
C ASN A 22 0.90 -6.16 -21.81
N PRO A 23 0.21 -6.14 -22.97
CA PRO A 23 -1.22 -5.84 -23.03
C PRO A 23 -2.04 -6.90 -22.29
N ILE A 24 -3.11 -6.46 -21.64
CA ILE A 24 -4.03 -7.32 -20.89
C ILE A 24 -5.45 -7.20 -21.42
N LYS A 25 -6.22 -8.28 -21.29
CA LYS A 25 -7.62 -8.38 -21.67
C LYS A 25 -8.44 -8.92 -20.52
N PHE A 26 -9.55 -8.27 -20.20
CA PHE A 26 -10.38 -8.64 -19.04
C PHE A 26 -11.82 -8.16 -19.12
N LYS A 27 -12.70 -8.71 -18.29
CA LYS A 27 -14.14 -8.37 -18.28
C LYS A 27 -14.55 -7.35 -17.22
N ASP A 28 -13.80 -7.25 -16.13
CA ASP A 28 -14.14 -6.42 -14.97
C ASP A 28 -14.07 -4.91 -15.26
N THR A 29 -15.18 -4.19 -15.13
CA THR A 29 -15.26 -2.75 -15.39
C THR A 29 -15.00 -1.88 -14.16
N SER A 30 -14.79 -2.46 -12.98
CA SER A 30 -14.59 -1.74 -11.72
C SER A 30 -13.32 -0.87 -11.69
N PHE A 31 -12.38 -1.09 -12.61
CA PHE A 31 -11.12 -0.35 -12.71
C PHE A 31 -11.16 0.83 -13.68
N LYS A 32 -12.31 1.19 -14.27
CA LYS A 32 -12.42 2.28 -15.25
C LYS A 32 -11.84 3.61 -14.75
N ASP A 33 -12.11 3.98 -13.50
CA ASP A 33 -11.56 5.21 -12.91
C ASP A 33 -10.03 5.16 -12.73
N PHE A 34 -9.49 4.02 -12.27
CA PHE A 34 -8.05 3.82 -12.17
C PHE A 34 -7.37 3.84 -13.55
N MET A 35 -7.97 3.21 -14.56
CA MET A 35 -7.47 3.24 -15.93
C MET A 35 -7.45 4.66 -16.52
N SER A 36 -8.47 5.48 -16.22
CA SER A 36 -8.50 6.90 -16.59
C SER A 36 -7.31 7.65 -15.99
N LEU A 37 -6.98 7.39 -14.72
CA LEU A 37 -5.78 7.95 -14.10
C LEU A 37 -4.49 7.46 -14.78
N LEU A 38 -4.38 6.16 -15.08
CA LEU A 38 -3.21 5.62 -15.79
C LEU A 38 -3.05 6.24 -17.17
N LYS A 39 -4.15 6.49 -17.91
CA LYS A 39 -4.14 7.18 -19.20
C LYS A 39 -3.64 8.64 -19.08
N LYS A 40 -3.94 9.34 -17.98
CA LYS A 40 -3.39 10.69 -17.72
C LYS A 40 -1.87 10.66 -17.51
N ILE A 41 -1.38 9.67 -16.74
CA ILE A 41 0.04 9.52 -16.38
C ILE A 41 0.87 8.92 -17.55
N SER A 42 0.21 8.13 -18.39
CA SER A 42 0.76 7.44 -19.55
C SER A 42 -0.15 7.67 -20.78
N PRO A 43 0.01 8.82 -21.47
CA PRO A 43 -0.89 9.25 -22.55
C PRO A 43 -0.96 8.28 -23.74
N GLU A 44 0.10 7.50 -23.97
CA GLU A 44 0.18 6.50 -25.04
C GLU A 44 -0.60 5.22 -24.74
N THR A 45 -1.06 5.01 -23.50
CA THR A 45 -1.83 3.80 -23.12
C THR A 45 -3.12 3.72 -23.91
N GLU A 46 -3.41 2.65 -24.64
CA GLU A 46 -4.72 2.49 -25.30
C GLU A 46 -5.68 1.69 -24.41
N ILE A 47 -6.93 2.12 -24.35
CA ILE A 47 -8.02 1.41 -23.67
C ILE A 47 -9.11 1.19 -24.72
N LYS A 48 -9.38 -0.06 -25.07
CA LYS A 48 -10.41 -0.43 -26.05
C LYS A 48 -11.51 -1.18 -25.32
N GLU A 49 -12.71 -0.63 -25.33
CA GLU A 49 -13.90 -1.27 -24.75
C GLU A 49 -14.66 -2.01 -25.83
N PHE A 50 -14.92 -3.29 -25.59
CA PHE A 50 -15.77 -4.16 -26.38
C PHE A 50 -16.95 -4.62 -25.53
N ASP A 51 -17.98 -5.18 -26.16
CA ASP A 51 -19.23 -5.58 -25.47
C ASP A 51 -19.01 -6.50 -24.26
N ASN A 52 -17.99 -7.36 -24.32
CA ASN A 52 -17.76 -8.40 -23.32
C ASN A 52 -16.40 -8.28 -22.59
N TYR A 53 -15.53 -7.36 -23.00
CA TYR A 53 -14.18 -7.22 -22.43
C TYR A 53 -13.57 -5.85 -22.71
N ILE A 54 -12.53 -5.52 -21.97
CA ILE A 54 -11.67 -4.36 -22.13
C ILE A 54 -10.27 -4.86 -22.47
N GLU A 55 -9.65 -4.25 -23.49
CA GLU A 55 -8.22 -4.37 -23.73
C GLU A 55 -7.51 -3.14 -23.19
N PHE A 56 -6.47 -3.38 -22.40
CA PHE A 56 -5.59 -2.36 -21.88
C PHE A 56 -4.19 -2.58 -22.44
N ILE A 57 -3.72 -1.62 -23.22
CA ILE A 57 -2.44 -1.67 -23.94
C ILE A 57 -1.53 -0.59 -23.32
N PRO A 58 -0.55 -0.97 -22.48
CA PRO A 58 0.25 -0.04 -21.68
C PRO A 58 1.21 0.82 -22.52
N GLY A 59 1.08 2.14 -22.39
CA GLY A 59 1.96 3.12 -23.03
C GLY A 59 3.04 3.66 -22.09
N SER A 60 3.85 4.62 -22.57
CA SER A 60 4.99 5.13 -21.82
C SER A 60 4.61 5.96 -20.60
N ILE A 61 5.18 5.61 -19.45
CA ILE A 61 4.90 6.27 -18.17
C ILE A 61 5.67 7.58 -18.13
N ILE A 62 4.99 8.69 -18.37
CA ILE A 62 5.63 10.00 -18.44
C ILE A 62 5.79 10.60 -17.05
N GLY A 63 4.76 10.51 -16.22
CA GLY A 63 4.72 11.21 -14.93
C GLY A 63 4.51 12.72 -15.08
N GLY A 64 4.64 13.47 -13.98
CA GLY A 64 4.39 14.91 -13.95
C GLY A 64 3.47 15.35 -12.80
N ASN A 65 2.67 16.40 -13.01
CA ASN A 65 1.78 16.93 -11.99
C ASN A 65 0.32 16.66 -12.36
N PHE A 66 -0.43 16.02 -11.46
CA PHE A 66 -1.81 15.63 -11.71
C PHE A 66 -2.72 15.91 -10.51
N SER A 67 -4.02 15.89 -10.80
CA SER A 67 -5.09 15.85 -9.81
C SER A 67 -6.06 14.74 -10.19
N HIS A 68 -6.55 13.99 -9.19
CA HIS A 68 -7.54 12.93 -9.40
C HIS A 68 -8.47 12.80 -8.20
N GLU A 69 -9.74 12.52 -8.45
CA GLU A 69 -10.75 12.26 -7.43
C GLU A 69 -11.18 10.79 -7.57
N PRO A 70 -10.58 9.87 -6.79
CA PRO A 70 -10.87 8.45 -6.93
C PRO A 70 -12.32 8.11 -6.58
N GLN A 71 -12.91 7.17 -7.32
CA GLN A 71 -14.22 6.63 -6.96
C GLN A 71 -14.20 5.75 -5.70
N ASN A 72 -13.07 5.11 -5.41
CA ASN A 72 -12.86 4.31 -4.20
C ASN A 72 -11.95 5.04 -3.21
N ILE A 73 -11.54 4.36 -2.12
CA ILE A 73 -10.58 4.93 -1.18
C ILE A 73 -9.25 5.27 -1.88
N ILE A 74 -8.67 6.41 -1.53
CA ILE A 74 -7.44 6.92 -2.17
C ILE A 74 -6.27 5.93 -2.06
N SER A 75 -6.18 5.19 -0.95
CA SER A 75 -5.09 4.23 -0.72
C SER A 75 -5.03 3.10 -1.75
N ASP A 76 -6.17 2.68 -2.31
CA ASP A 76 -6.23 1.66 -3.37
C ASP A 76 -5.52 2.13 -4.65
N TYR A 77 -5.48 3.44 -4.88
CA TYR A 77 -4.81 4.07 -6.02
C TYR A 77 -3.34 4.32 -5.68
N VAL A 78 -3.06 4.85 -4.49
CA VAL A 78 -1.70 5.21 -4.06
C VAL A 78 -0.79 3.99 -4.03
N LEU A 79 -1.23 2.86 -3.47
CA LEU A 79 -0.38 1.69 -3.27
C LEU A 79 0.22 1.12 -4.58
N PRO A 80 -0.55 0.83 -5.65
CA PRO A 80 0.02 0.41 -6.94
C PRO A 80 0.82 1.54 -7.62
N LEU A 81 0.42 2.81 -7.44
CA LEU A 81 1.13 3.95 -8.04
C LEU A 81 2.52 4.17 -7.46
N LEU A 82 2.79 3.77 -6.21
CA LEU A 82 4.16 3.78 -5.67
C LEU A 82 5.13 3.02 -6.57
N ILE A 83 4.69 1.90 -7.16
CA ILE A 83 5.50 1.11 -8.08
C ILE A 83 5.48 1.71 -9.47
N ILE A 84 4.31 1.96 -10.05
CA ILE A 84 4.18 2.44 -11.45
C ILE A 84 4.96 3.75 -11.64
N LEU A 85 4.80 4.71 -10.74
CA LEU A 85 5.43 6.03 -10.85
C LEU A 85 6.93 6.01 -10.57
N SER A 86 7.44 5.01 -9.84
CA SER A 86 8.89 4.82 -9.69
C SER A 86 9.56 4.52 -11.04
N PHE A 87 8.82 3.95 -12.00
CA PHE A 87 9.29 3.73 -13.36
C PHE A 87 8.85 4.83 -14.36
N ALA A 88 8.44 6.01 -13.88
CA ALA A 88 8.10 7.13 -14.76
C ALA A 88 9.34 7.81 -15.36
N ARG A 89 9.15 8.57 -16.45
CA ARG A 89 10.19 9.44 -17.03
C ARG A 89 10.54 10.62 -16.12
N LYS A 90 9.54 11.20 -15.44
CA LYS A 90 9.68 12.33 -14.52
C LYS A 90 9.16 11.95 -13.14
N ASP A 91 9.73 12.56 -12.11
CA ASP A 91 9.12 12.59 -10.78
C ASP A 91 7.67 13.05 -10.89
N THR A 92 6.81 12.43 -10.10
CA THR A 92 5.37 12.63 -10.22
C THR A 92 4.77 13.12 -8.92
N VAL A 93 3.95 14.17 -9.00
CA VAL A 93 3.13 14.68 -7.90
C VAL A 93 1.65 14.51 -8.29
N ILE A 94 0.87 13.87 -7.43
CA ILE A 94 -0.57 13.72 -7.61
C ILE A 94 -1.28 14.22 -6.37
N LYS A 95 -2.20 15.16 -6.56
CA LYS A 95 -3.18 15.54 -5.54
C LYS A 95 -4.40 14.65 -5.66
N PHE A 96 -4.76 13.98 -4.58
CA PHE A 96 -5.99 13.20 -4.53
C PHE A 96 -7.03 13.84 -3.63
N PHE A 97 -8.28 13.80 -4.07
CA PHE A 97 -9.44 14.27 -3.34
C PHE A 97 -10.41 13.10 -3.12
N GLY A 98 -10.92 12.89 -1.91
CA GLY A 98 -11.84 11.78 -1.66
C GLY A 98 -11.70 11.14 -0.28
N ILE A 99 -11.92 9.83 -0.20
CA ILE A 99 -11.88 9.09 1.07
C ILE A 99 -10.42 8.72 1.41
N THR A 100 -9.93 9.21 2.55
CA THR A 100 -8.60 8.89 3.09
C THR A 100 -8.64 7.72 4.07
N ASN A 101 -9.76 7.57 4.78
CA ASN A 101 -9.96 6.57 5.83
C ASN A 101 -11.31 5.89 5.58
N GLY A 102 -11.27 4.71 4.95
CA GLY A 102 -12.45 3.95 4.54
C GLY A 102 -12.81 2.82 5.49
N ILE A 103 -14.01 2.25 5.28
CA ILE A 103 -14.53 1.11 6.05
C ILE A 103 -14.54 -0.12 5.14
N GLY A 104 -14.19 -1.28 5.69
CA GLY A 104 -14.24 -2.56 4.97
C GLY A 104 -13.18 -3.54 5.44
N ASN A 105 -13.39 -4.83 5.17
CA ASN A 105 -12.35 -5.82 5.43
C ASN A 105 -11.19 -5.60 4.43
N ASN A 106 -9.95 -5.61 4.93
CA ASN A 106 -8.73 -5.44 4.14
C ASN A 106 -8.58 -4.09 3.41
N VAL A 107 -9.31 -3.05 3.85
CA VAL A 107 -9.09 -1.68 3.38
C VAL A 107 -7.88 -1.10 4.12
N LEU A 108 -6.85 -0.72 3.36
CA LEU A 108 -5.65 -0.10 3.90
C LEU A 108 -5.88 1.41 4.05
N SER A 109 -5.61 2.03 5.20
CA SER A 109 -5.68 3.50 5.27
C SER A 109 -4.44 4.18 4.67
N ILE A 110 -4.61 5.45 4.29
CA ILE A 110 -3.48 6.28 3.82
C ILE A 110 -2.40 6.47 4.90
N ASP A 111 -2.78 6.37 6.18
CA ASP A 111 -1.88 6.47 7.33
C ASP A 111 -0.92 5.27 7.41
N VAL A 112 -1.40 4.05 7.11
CA VAL A 112 -0.53 2.88 7.02
C VAL A 112 0.42 3.01 5.84
N ILE A 113 -0.05 3.47 4.68
CA ILE A 113 0.84 3.70 3.54
C ILE A 113 1.98 4.66 3.94
N LYS A 114 1.62 5.79 4.54
CA LYS A 114 2.57 6.83 4.97
C LYS A 114 3.59 6.33 5.98
N ASN A 115 3.15 5.62 7.02
CA ASN A 115 4.03 5.24 8.13
C ASN A 115 4.75 3.92 7.92
N VAL A 116 4.23 3.05 7.05
CA VAL A 116 4.71 1.67 6.87
C VAL A 116 5.22 1.42 5.46
N TYR A 117 4.37 1.57 4.45
CA TYR A 117 4.76 1.24 3.07
C TYR A 117 5.84 2.16 2.51
N LEU A 118 5.86 3.44 2.89
CA LEU A 118 6.95 4.34 2.49
C LEU A 118 8.32 3.88 3.02
N LYS A 119 8.37 3.32 4.24
CA LYS A 119 9.62 2.76 4.79
C LYS A 119 9.99 1.44 4.10
N LEU A 120 8.98 0.61 3.83
CA LEU A 120 9.16 -0.65 3.12
C LEU A 120 9.74 -0.43 1.73
N ILE A 121 9.23 0.52 0.95
CA ILE A 121 9.76 0.77 -0.40
C ILE A 121 11.18 1.37 -0.38
N GLN A 122 11.56 2.07 0.70
CA GLN A 122 12.92 2.59 0.89
C GLN A 122 13.95 1.47 0.98
N ASP A 123 13.60 0.32 1.58
CA ASP A 123 14.46 -0.86 1.61
C ASP A 123 14.83 -1.32 0.18
N PHE A 124 13.89 -1.17 -0.76
CA PHE A 124 14.05 -1.50 -2.18
C PHE A 124 14.65 -0.35 -3.02
N GLY A 125 15.16 0.71 -2.37
CA GLY A 125 15.77 1.87 -3.04
C GLY A 125 14.78 2.82 -3.72
N MET A 126 13.48 2.67 -3.48
CA MET A 126 12.45 3.59 -3.97
C MET A 126 12.26 4.74 -2.98
N ASN A 127 11.74 5.87 -3.46
CA ASN A 127 11.45 7.02 -2.59
C ASN A 127 10.13 7.68 -2.97
N ALA A 128 9.35 8.06 -1.95
CA ALA A 128 8.11 8.82 -2.11
C ALA A 128 7.78 9.57 -0.83
N ASP A 129 7.10 10.71 -0.99
CA ASP A 129 6.55 11.52 0.09
C ASP A 129 5.03 11.51 0.02
N LEU A 130 4.38 11.46 1.19
CA LEU A 130 2.93 11.45 1.30
C LEU A 130 2.47 12.43 2.38
N LYS A 131 1.80 13.49 1.94
CA LYS A 131 1.23 14.52 2.82
C LYS A 131 -0.28 14.36 2.88
N ILE A 132 -0.82 14.27 4.09
CA ILE A 132 -2.26 14.35 4.34
C ILE A 132 -2.55 15.81 4.64
N ILE A 133 -3.27 16.48 3.75
CA ILE A 133 -3.60 17.91 3.86
C ILE A 133 -4.92 18.06 4.62
N LYS A 134 -5.90 17.22 4.29
CA LYS A 134 -7.23 17.19 4.90
C LYS A 134 -7.70 15.75 5.04
N ARG A 135 -8.21 15.36 6.21
CA ARG A 135 -8.73 14.00 6.42
C ARG A 135 -10.15 13.89 5.87
N GLY A 136 -10.49 12.78 5.20
CA GLY A 136 -11.82 12.50 4.69
C GLY A 136 -12.25 11.09 5.02
N PHE A 137 -13.05 10.92 6.07
CA PHE A 137 -13.57 9.61 6.47
C PHE A 137 -14.75 9.22 5.56
N TYR A 138 -14.91 7.92 5.32
CA TYR A 138 -16.13 7.36 4.73
C TYR A 138 -17.36 7.73 5.60
N PRO A 139 -18.56 7.93 5.02
CA PRO A 139 -18.90 7.78 3.60
C PRO A 139 -18.58 8.97 2.71
N GLU A 140 -18.59 10.20 3.23
CA GLU A 140 -18.55 11.37 2.35
C GLU A 140 -17.15 11.72 1.85
N GLY A 141 -16.09 11.31 2.57
CA GLY A 141 -14.71 11.61 2.20
C GLY A 141 -14.41 13.11 2.27
N LYS A 142 -14.16 13.74 1.12
CA LYS A 142 -13.70 15.14 0.98
C LYS A 142 -12.37 15.43 1.69
N GLY A 143 -11.52 14.41 1.81
CA GLY A 143 -10.13 14.54 2.20
C GLY A 143 -9.26 14.98 1.03
N GLU A 144 -8.06 15.43 1.33
CA GLU A 144 -7.06 15.87 0.38
C GLU A 144 -5.69 15.34 0.81
N ILE A 145 -4.99 14.71 -0.13
CA ILE A 145 -3.61 14.25 0.06
C ILE A 145 -2.76 14.63 -1.14
N GLU A 146 -1.46 14.74 -0.92
CA GLU A 146 -0.47 14.94 -1.97
C GLU A 146 0.54 13.79 -1.90
N LEU A 147 0.60 13.01 -2.98
CA LEU A 147 1.58 11.96 -3.19
C LEU A 147 2.67 12.49 -4.13
N LYS A 148 3.93 12.37 -3.72
CA LYS A 148 5.09 12.61 -4.58
C LYS A 148 5.92 11.34 -4.69
N VAL A 149 6.15 10.84 -5.89
CA VAL A 149 6.98 9.66 -6.15
C VAL A 149 8.18 10.07 -7.00
N TYR A 150 9.36 9.68 -6.55
CA TYR A 150 10.61 9.95 -7.26
C TYR A 150 10.94 8.79 -8.17
N ASN A 151 11.27 9.08 -9.43
CA ASN A 151 11.59 8.02 -10.36
C ASN A 151 12.98 7.43 -10.10
N ILE A 152 13.10 6.13 -10.35
CA ILE A 152 14.33 5.36 -10.15
C ILE A 152 14.78 4.73 -11.46
N GLY A 153 16.04 4.32 -11.53
CA GLY A 153 16.54 3.53 -12.65
C GLY A 153 16.08 2.07 -12.58
N GLN A 154 15.99 1.52 -11.37
CA GLN A 154 15.71 0.12 -11.10
C GLN A 154 15.40 -0.08 -9.62
N ILE A 155 14.57 -1.08 -9.29
CA ILE A 155 14.30 -1.52 -7.91
C ILE A 155 15.47 -2.38 -7.41
N LYS A 156 16.01 -2.08 -6.24
CA LYS A 156 17.13 -2.85 -5.65
C LYS A 156 16.65 -4.17 -5.07
N PHE A 157 17.52 -5.18 -5.08
CA PHE A 157 17.27 -6.41 -4.32
C PHE A 157 17.40 -6.15 -2.81
N VAL A 158 16.76 -6.99 -2.01
CA VAL A 158 16.76 -6.88 -0.55
C VAL A 158 17.12 -8.22 0.09
N GLU A 159 18.03 -8.16 1.05
CA GLU A 159 18.29 -9.23 2.00
C GLU A 159 17.88 -8.79 3.40
N LYS A 160 16.94 -9.52 4.01
CA LYS A 160 16.46 -9.23 5.36
C LYS A 160 16.14 -10.48 6.14
N ASP A 161 16.72 -10.52 7.33
CA ASP A 161 16.38 -11.43 8.40
C ASP A 161 15.37 -10.81 9.36
N GLU A 162 14.77 -11.65 10.20
CA GLU A 162 14.00 -11.21 11.36
C GLU A 162 14.94 -11.04 12.56
N LYS A 163 14.77 -9.95 13.31
CA LYS A 163 15.54 -9.60 14.49
C LYS A 163 14.62 -9.12 15.61
N THR A 164 15.15 -8.38 16.57
CA THR A 164 14.43 -7.82 17.70
C THR A 164 13.68 -6.53 17.34
N ILE A 165 12.45 -6.40 17.87
CA ILE A 165 11.67 -5.16 17.84
C ILE A 165 12.27 -4.16 18.83
N PHE A 166 12.50 -2.91 18.41
CA PHE A 166 13.09 -1.88 19.26
C PHE A 166 12.11 -0.79 19.69
N LYS A 167 11.01 -0.58 18.95
CA LYS A 167 10.01 0.43 19.31
C LYS A 167 8.62 0.13 18.76
N ILE A 168 7.62 0.65 19.46
CA ILE A 168 6.24 0.72 18.97
C ILE A 168 5.85 2.20 18.85
N ARG A 169 5.21 2.52 17.74
CA ARG A 169 4.62 3.83 17.47
C ARG A 169 3.14 3.64 17.16
N GLY A 170 2.40 4.72 17.27
CA GLY A 170 1.01 4.70 16.85
C GLY A 170 0.45 6.09 16.63
N LEU A 171 -0.71 6.09 16.01
CA LEU A 171 -1.47 7.27 15.65
C LEU A 171 -2.92 7.05 16.06
N ALA A 172 -3.37 7.83 17.05
CA ALA A 172 -4.75 7.89 17.51
C ALA A 172 -5.43 9.06 16.82
N ILE A 173 -6.35 8.77 15.90
CA ILE A 173 -6.95 9.74 15.00
C ILE A 173 -8.42 9.95 15.39
N SER A 174 -8.85 11.21 15.43
CA SER A 174 -10.27 11.57 15.53
C SER A 174 -10.61 12.64 14.51
N ASN A 175 -11.65 12.42 13.71
CA ASN A 175 -12.19 13.35 12.74
C ASN A 175 -13.60 13.80 13.17
N ARG A 176 -13.83 15.11 13.35
CA ARG A 176 -15.13 15.67 13.80
C ARG A 176 -15.65 15.12 15.13
N LEU A 177 -14.76 14.59 15.97
CA LEU A 177 -15.06 14.07 17.30
C LEU A 177 -14.24 14.82 18.35
N ASN A 178 -14.62 14.66 19.62
CA ASN A 178 -13.90 15.28 20.73
C ASN A 178 -12.51 14.66 20.95
N SER A 179 -11.65 15.41 21.65
CA SER A 179 -10.29 14.96 21.97
C SER A 179 -10.25 13.78 22.95
N LEU A 180 -11.32 13.56 23.72
CA LEU A 180 -11.41 12.46 24.70
C LEU A 180 -11.31 11.10 24.02
N THR A 181 -11.84 10.96 22.80
CA THR A 181 -11.71 9.75 21.97
C THR A 181 -10.24 9.34 21.79
N THR A 182 -9.36 10.26 21.36
CA THR A 182 -7.93 9.94 21.17
C THR A 182 -7.19 9.72 22.49
N THR A 183 -7.59 10.43 23.55
CA THR A 183 -7.01 10.27 24.88
C THR A 183 -7.27 8.88 25.44
N LYS A 184 -8.52 8.39 25.38
CA LYS A 184 -8.87 7.04 25.79
C LYS A 184 -8.12 5.96 24.99
N MET A 185 -8.02 6.12 23.67
CA MET A 185 -7.25 5.18 22.83
C MET A 185 -5.78 5.10 23.28
N VAL A 186 -5.15 6.24 23.56
CA VAL A 186 -3.76 6.31 24.03
C VAL A 186 -3.61 5.64 25.40
N GLU A 187 -4.52 5.87 26.34
CA GLU A 187 -4.49 5.27 27.69
C GLU A 187 -4.57 3.74 27.62
N ILE A 188 -5.49 3.20 26.81
CA ILE A 188 -5.65 1.75 26.62
C ILE A 188 -4.37 1.14 26.02
N VAL A 189 -3.82 1.76 24.98
CA VAL A 189 -2.57 1.28 24.36
C VAL A 189 -1.41 1.32 25.34
N GLN A 190 -1.26 2.41 26.09
CA GLN A 190 -0.18 2.55 27.07
C GLN A 190 -0.30 1.51 28.19
N THR A 191 -1.51 1.28 28.70
CA THR A 191 -1.75 0.30 29.77
C THR A 191 -1.35 -1.12 29.36
N ASN A 192 -1.64 -1.49 28.10
CA ASN A 192 -1.42 -2.86 27.62
C ASN A 192 -0.03 -3.09 27.00
N LEU A 193 0.51 -2.12 26.24
CA LEU A 193 1.77 -2.33 25.49
C LEU A 193 3.02 -1.84 26.23
N LYS A 194 2.90 -0.98 27.25
CA LYS A 194 4.09 -0.44 27.96
C LYS A 194 4.86 -1.51 28.73
N GLN A 195 4.18 -2.57 29.15
CA GLN A 195 4.82 -3.74 29.78
C GLN A 195 5.62 -4.57 28.77
N ILE A 196 5.21 -4.57 27.50
CA ILE A 196 5.82 -5.35 26.41
C ILE A 196 6.98 -4.56 25.77
N CYS A 197 6.78 -3.28 25.48
CA CYS A 197 7.76 -2.42 24.84
C CYS A 197 7.90 -1.09 25.59
N LYS A 198 9.07 -0.85 26.20
CA LYS A 198 9.36 0.40 26.90
C LYS A 198 9.39 1.61 25.96
N ASN A 199 9.81 1.42 24.70
CA ASN A 199 9.89 2.48 23.69
C ASN A 199 8.57 2.62 22.91
N LEU A 200 7.51 2.95 23.63
CA LEU A 200 6.15 3.14 23.10
C LEU A 200 5.82 4.64 23.01
N LYS A 201 5.42 5.12 21.83
CA LYS A 201 4.91 6.50 21.65
C LYS A 201 3.70 6.53 20.73
N ILE A 202 2.59 7.05 21.23
CA ILE A 202 1.35 7.23 20.45
C ILE A 202 1.14 8.72 20.24
N SER A 203 1.03 9.13 18.98
CA SER A 203 0.71 10.50 18.59
C SER A 203 -0.80 10.64 18.46
N LYS A 204 -1.34 11.83 18.75
CA LYS A 204 -2.76 12.15 18.57
C LYS A 204 -2.90 13.03 17.34
N ASP A 205 -3.90 12.74 16.53
CA ASP A 205 -4.28 13.55 15.38
C ASP A 205 -5.78 13.86 15.47
N ILE A 206 -6.09 15.10 15.85
CA ILE A 206 -7.45 15.56 16.11
C ILE A 206 -7.81 16.57 15.03
N CYS A 207 -8.68 16.17 14.12
CA CYS A 207 -9.11 16.97 12.98
C CYS A 207 -10.54 17.49 13.19
N GLY A 208 -10.74 18.79 12.93
CA GLY A 208 -12.02 19.48 12.97
C GLY A 208 -12.03 20.69 12.02
N GLY A 209 -13.16 21.40 11.91
CA GLY A 209 -13.23 22.63 11.12
C GLY A 209 -12.92 22.44 9.64
N SER A 210 -11.99 23.22 9.09
CA SER A 210 -11.56 23.16 7.68
C SER A 210 -10.72 21.93 7.34
N ASP A 211 -10.01 21.38 8.33
CA ASP A 211 -8.98 20.35 8.15
C ASP A 211 -9.56 18.92 8.19
N ALA A 212 -10.88 18.84 8.37
CA ALA A 212 -11.67 17.62 8.42
C ALA A 212 -12.75 17.61 7.34
N GLY A 213 -12.91 16.48 6.68
CA GLY A 213 -14.11 16.11 5.93
C GLY A 213 -15.34 16.06 6.84
N PRO A 214 -16.53 15.99 6.27
CA PRO A 214 -17.78 16.13 7.01
C PRO A 214 -18.09 14.91 7.88
N SER A 215 -17.70 13.70 7.47
CA SER A 215 -18.05 12.47 8.17
C SER A 215 -17.24 12.28 9.46
N PRO A 216 -17.90 12.09 10.62
CA PRO A 216 -17.20 11.85 11.88
C PRO A 216 -16.66 10.43 11.98
N GLY A 217 -15.53 10.27 12.67
CA GLY A 217 -14.93 8.96 12.86
C GLY A 217 -13.66 9.01 13.69
N TYR A 218 -13.20 7.83 14.12
CA TYR A 218 -11.91 7.67 14.75
C TYR A 218 -11.24 6.42 14.23
N GLN A 219 -9.92 6.42 14.29
CA GLN A 219 -9.09 5.31 13.87
C GLN A 219 -7.89 5.22 14.80
N ILE A 220 -7.40 4.01 14.98
CA ILE A 220 -6.11 3.77 15.59
C ILE A 220 -5.23 2.98 14.64
N VAL A 221 -4.01 3.45 14.46
CA VAL A 221 -2.97 2.75 13.71
C VAL A 221 -1.81 2.52 14.65
N LEU A 222 -1.38 1.27 14.78
CA LEU A 222 -0.18 0.91 15.52
C LEU A 222 0.83 0.30 14.55
N PHE A 223 2.09 0.61 14.76
CA PHE A 223 3.17 0.02 13.99
C PHE A 223 4.39 -0.23 14.88
N ALA A 224 4.98 -1.39 14.71
CA ALA A 224 6.17 -1.81 15.41
C ALA A 224 7.35 -1.78 14.45
N GLU A 225 8.46 -1.20 14.89
CA GLU A 225 9.70 -1.10 14.13
C GLU A 225 10.80 -1.85 14.87
N GLY A 226 11.43 -2.76 14.14
CA GLY A 226 12.58 -3.56 14.55
C GLY A 226 13.78 -3.27 13.66
N ASN A 227 14.96 -3.78 14.03
CA ASN A 227 16.12 -3.69 13.14
C ASN A 227 15.79 -4.46 11.85
N ASN A 228 15.55 -3.76 10.74
CA ASN A 228 15.03 -4.30 9.47
C ASN A 228 13.58 -4.80 9.47
N MET A 229 12.78 -4.57 10.51
CA MET A 229 11.38 -5.03 10.55
C MET A 229 10.36 -3.91 10.64
N ILE A 230 9.21 -4.15 10.02
CA ILE A 230 8.03 -3.32 10.17
C ILE A 230 6.74 -4.14 10.18
N TYR A 231 5.93 -3.92 11.21
CA TYR A 231 4.61 -4.53 11.39
C TYR A 231 3.58 -3.46 11.63
N TYR A 232 2.33 -3.75 11.32
CA TYR A 232 1.26 -2.80 11.54
C TYR A 232 -0.08 -3.47 11.84
N SER A 233 -0.92 -2.71 12.51
CA SER A 233 -2.34 -2.99 12.63
C SER A 233 -3.10 -1.68 12.59
N GLU A 234 -4.33 -1.76 12.08
CA GLU A 234 -5.24 -0.64 12.12
C GLU A 234 -6.66 -1.13 12.34
N GLU A 235 -7.44 -0.29 13.02
CA GLU A 235 -8.89 -0.38 13.06
C GLU A 235 -9.48 1.01 12.99
N ILE A 236 -10.58 1.11 12.24
CA ILE A 236 -11.41 2.30 12.12
C ILE A 236 -12.74 2.02 12.82
N ASN A 237 -13.37 3.06 13.37
CA ASN A 237 -14.73 2.97 13.86
C ASN A 237 -15.66 2.44 12.76
N ARG A 238 -16.25 1.26 13.00
CA ARG A 238 -17.35 0.70 12.22
C ARG A 238 -18.58 0.68 13.12
N GLU A 239 -19.75 0.83 12.52
CA GLU A 239 -21.02 0.76 13.23
C GLU A 239 -21.05 -0.43 14.21
N ASN A 240 -21.55 -0.18 15.42
CA ASN A 240 -21.75 -1.14 16.51
C ASN A 240 -20.52 -1.61 17.31
N LYS A 241 -19.30 -1.08 17.08
CA LYS A 241 -18.14 -1.40 17.93
C LYS A 241 -17.78 -0.29 18.92
N LYS A 242 -17.44 -0.69 20.15
CA LYS A 242 -16.98 0.24 21.19
C LYS A 242 -15.52 0.64 20.96
N LEU A 243 -15.15 1.84 21.41
CA LEU A 243 -13.79 2.37 21.28
C LEU A 243 -12.76 1.46 21.96
N GLU A 244 -13.09 0.95 23.14
CA GLU A 244 -12.24 0.05 23.91
C GLU A 244 -11.99 -1.25 23.15
N GLU A 245 -13.04 -1.82 22.56
CA GLU A 245 -12.97 -3.05 21.76
C GLU A 245 -12.10 -2.84 20.51
N ILE A 246 -12.31 -1.75 19.78
CA ILE A 246 -11.52 -1.37 18.60
C ILE A 246 -10.04 -1.24 18.95
N THR A 247 -9.75 -0.56 20.06
CA THR A 247 -8.37 -0.32 20.50
C THR A 247 -7.69 -1.63 20.92
N MET A 248 -8.38 -2.46 21.71
CA MET A 248 -7.86 -3.77 22.13
C MET A 248 -7.66 -4.71 20.93
N ASN A 249 -8.60 -4.74 19.99
CA ASN A 249 -8.47 -5.53 18.76
C ASN A 249 -7.25 -5.09 17.95
N THR A 250 -6.98 -3.79 17.86
CA THR A 250 -5.78 -3.27 17.15
C THR A 250 -4.50 -3.74 17.82
N ILE A 251 -4.44 -3.72 19.16
CA ILE A 251 -3.30 -4.22 19.94
C ILE A 251 -3.09 -5.72 19.68
N HIS A 252 -4.15 -6.52 19.81
CA HIS A 252 -4.08 -7.96 19.56
C HIS A 252 -3.62 -8.28 18.13
N LYS A 253 -4.14 -7.55 17.13
CA LYS A 253 -3.72 -7.69 15.73
C LYS A 253 -2.26 -7.31 15.51
N LEU A 254 -1.74 -6.30 16.22
CA LEU A 254 -0.33 -5.95 16.13
C LEU A 254 0.54 -7.09 16.67
N LEU A 255 0.21 -7.59 17.87
CA LEU A 255 0.94 -8.70 18.49
C LEU A 255 0.90 -9.97 17.65
N GLN A 256 -0.26 -10.27 17.05
CA GLN A 256 -0.38 -11.37 16.08
C GLN A 256 0.51 -11.15 14.85
N SER A 257 0.59 -9.91 14.34
CA SER A 257 1.42 -9.60 13.17
C SER A 257 2.91 -9.74 13.46
N ILE A 258 3.31 -9.46 14.70
CA ILE A 258 4.67 -9.69 15.22
C ILE A 258 4.95 -11.19 15.33
N ASP A 259 4.01 -11.96 15.89
CA ASP A 259 4.18 -13.40 16.13
C ASP A 259 4.22 -14.24 14.83
N VAL A 260 3.39 -13.86 13.84
CA VAL A 260 3.23 -14.61 12.58
C VAL A 260 4.17 -14.11 11.48
N GLY A 261 4.62 -12.85 11.57
CA GLY A 261 5.39 -12.18 10.53
C GLY A 261 6.81 -12.73 10.35
N GLY A 262 7.57 -12.03 9.53
CA GLY A 262 9.03 -12.21 9.45
C GLY A 262 9.69 -10.84 9.47
N ALA A 263 10.59 -10.54 8.54
CA ALA A 263 11.11 -9.19 8.30
C ALA A 263 10.00 -8.16 7.99
N TYR A 264 8.88 -8.61 7.41
CA TYR A 264 7.73 -7.75 7.13
C TYR A 264 6.44 -8.38 7.66
N ASP A 265 5.43 -7.53 7.85
CA ASP A 265 4.07 -7.94 8.13
C ASP A 265 3.52 -8.87 7.03
N TYR A 266 2.87 -9.97 7.42
CA TYR A 266 2.27 -10.93 6.49
C TYR A 266 1.19 -10.29 5.59
N LYS A 267 0.56 -9.20 6.04
CA LYS A 267 -0.41 -8.42 5.24
C LYS A 267 0.24 -7.72 4.05
N ALA A 268 1.54 -7.44 4.11
CA ALA A 268 2.31 -6.81 3.04
C ALA A 268 2.96 -7.83 2.08
N THR A 269 2.81 -9.14 2.30
CA THR A 269 3.50 -10.20 1.53
C THR A 269 3.30 -10.06 0.02
N ASN A 270 2.09 -9.82 -0.47
CA ASN A 270 1.86 -9.69 -1.92
C ASN A 270 2.57 -8.45 -2.50
N PHE A 271 2.61 -7.35 -1.75
CA PHE A 271 3.34 -6.16 -2.16
C PHE A 271 4.85 -6.42 -2.21
N ILE A 272 5.40 -7.11 -1.19
CA ILE A 272 6.80 -7.52 -1.15
C ILE A 272 7.16 -8.45 -2.31
N LEU A 273 6.34 -9.47 -2.60
CA LEU A 273 6.55 -10.37 -3.73
C LEU A 273 6.56 -9.63 -5.07
N THR A 274 5.72 -8.60 -5.20
CA THR A 274 5.74 -7.70 -6.37
C THR A 274 7.09 -7.00 -6.50
N LEU A 275 7.57 -6.36 -5.44
CA LEU A 275 8.87 -5.67 -5.45
C LEU A 275 10.03 -6.63 -5.73
N MET A 276 10.06 -7.79 -5.07
CA MET A 276 11.07 -8.81 -5.30
C MET A 276 11.08 -9.27 -6.76
N SER A 277 9.91 -9.55 -7.36
CA SER A 277 9.82 -9.96 -8.77
C SER A 277 10.35 -8.91 -9.75
N LEU A 278 10.18 -7.62 -9.45
CA LEU A 278 10.57 -6.49 -10.30
C LEU A 278 11.99 -5.97 -10.04
N SER A 279 12.65 -6.44 -8.98
CA SER A 279 13.98 -5.99 -8.56
C SER A 279 15.09 -6.37 -9.53
N GLU A 280 16.31 -5.90 -9.25
CA GLU A 280 17.57 -6.32 -9.88
C GLU A 280 17.69 -7.83 -10.06
N LYS A 281 18.51 -8.25 -11.04
CA LYS A 281 18.74 -9.68 -11.34
C LYS A 281 19.70 -10.32 -10.33
N GLU A 282 19.38 -10.10 -9.06
CA GLU A 282 20.09 -10.55 -7.87
C GLU A 282 19.12 -11.34 -6.99
N CYS A 283 19.67 -12.14 -6.07
CA CYS A 283 18.87 -12.95 -5.18
C CYS A 283 18.29 -12.07 -4.05
N ASN A 284 16.97 -11.97 -3.98
CA ASN A 284 16.30 -11.45 -2.81
C ASN A 284 16.20 -12.58 -1.78
N LYS A 285 16.59 -12.31 -0.53
CA LYS A 285 16.50 -13.27 0.57
C LYS A 285 15.80 -12.63 1.75
N ILE A 286 14.50 -12.88 1.89
CA ILE A 286 13.67 -12.20 2.88
C ILE A 286 12.92 -13.23 3.72
N LYS A 287 13.02 -13.15 5.04
CA LYS A 287 12.18 -13.94 5.93
C LYS A 287 10.76 -13.38 5.94
N ILE A 288 9.80 -14.03 5.27
CA ILE A 288 8.39 -13.61 5.26
C ILE A 288 7.47 -14.83 5.27
N LYS A 289 6.27 -14.65 5.80
CA LYS A 289 5.24 -15.68 5.75
C LYS A 289 4.56 -15.70 4.37
N ILE A 290 4.62 -16.86 3.71
CA ILE A 290 3.82 -17.16 2.51
C ILE A 290 2.86 -18.30 2.83
N GLY A 291 1.56 -17.99 2.79
CA GLY A 291 0.46 -18.92 2.99
C GLY A 291 -0.22 -19.37 1.69
N LYS A 292 -1.40 -19.98 1.84
CA LYS A 292 -2.20 -20.47 0.70
C LYS A 292 -2.86 -19.30 -0.06
N GLU A 293 -3.17 -18.23 0.65
CA GLU A 293 -3.74 -16.98 0.16
C GLU A 293 -2.86 -16.28 -0.88
N ASN A 294 -1.54 -16.47 -0.82
CA ASN A 294 -0.61 -15.86 -1.77
C ASN A 294 -0.47 -16.66 -3.08
N LYS A 295 -0.94 -17.91 -3.14
CA LYS A 295 -0.72 -18.79 -4.31
C LYS A 295 -1.26 -18.19 -5.61
N LYS A 296 -2.51 -17.72 -5.59
CA LYS A 296 -3.13 -17.06 -6.76
C LYS A 296 -2.33 -15.83 -7.19
N TYR A 297 -1.80 -15.07 -6.23
CA TYR A 297 -1.01 -13.88 -6.52
C TYR A 297 0.37 -14.23 -7.11
N ILE A 298 1.01 -15.30 -6.65
CA ILE A 298 2.27 -15.79 -7.25
C ILE A 298 2.03 -16.27 -8.69
N GLU A 299 0.94 -16.99 -8.95
CA GLU A 299 0.58 -17.38 -10.32
C GLU A 299 0.28 -16.17 -11.20
N LEU A 300 -0.34 -15.13 -10.65
CA LEU A 300 -0.51 -13.87 -11.35
C LEU A 300 0.84 -13.25 -11.77
N ILE A 301 1.83 -13.19 -10.86
CA ILE A 301 3.16 -12.67 -11.19
C ILE A 301 3.79 -13.48 -12.34
N LYS A 302 3.66 -14.82 -12.29
CA LYS A 302 4.21 -15.73 -13.30
C LYS A 302 3.62 -15.56 -14.70
N GLN A 303 2.42 -14.99 -14.81
CA GLN A 303 1.83 -14.68 -16.13
C GLN A 303 2.57 -13.55 -16.84
N PHE A 304 3.27 -12.68 -16.10
CA PHE A 304 4.01 -11.55 -16.66
C PHE A 304 5.52 -11.72 -16.65
N LEU A 305 6.05 -12.45 -15.65
CA LEU A 305 7.46 -12.49 -15.33
C LEU A 305 7.92 -13.93 -15.07
N THR A 306 9.20 -14.21 -15.29
CA THR A 306 9.80 -15.46 -14.82
C THR A 306 10.01 -15.33 -13.31
N PHE A 307 9.10 -15.90 -12.52
CA PHE A 307 9.12 -15.78 -11.08
C PHE A 307 9.06 -17.14 -10.40
N GLN A 308 10.17 -17.49 -9.73
CA GLN A 308 10.32 -18.72 -8.96
C GLN A 308 10.68 -18.35 -7.53
N ILE A 309 10.06 -19.07 -6.59
CA ILE A 309 10.28 -18.86 -5.16
C ILE A 309 10.79 -20.17 -4.58
N GLU A 310 11.90 -20.07 -3.87
CA GLU A 310 12.44 -21.13 -3.03
C GLU A 310 12.21 -20.79 -1.56
N LYS A 311 12.03 -21.82 -0.73
CA LYS A 311 11.83 -21.66 0.71
C LYS A 311 12.92 -22.40 1.45
N GLU A 312 13.73 -21.67 2.21
CA GLU A 312 14.83 -22.23 3.01
C GLU A 312 14.75 -21.67 4.43
N GLU A 313 14.62 -22.52 5.45
CA GLU A 313 14.69 -22.11 6.87
C GLU A 313 13.78 -20.91 7.26
N GLY A 314 12.63 -20.78 6.61
CA GLY A 314 11.68 -19.67 6.81
C GLY A 314 11.95 -18.41 5.97
N PHE A 315 13.06 -18.39 5.23
CA PHE A 315 13.33 -17.41 4.18
C PHE A 315 12.59 -17.75 2.89
N VAL A 316 12.26 -16.69 2.17
CA VAL A 316 11.76 -16.71 0.81
C VAL A 316 12.87 -16.15 -0.05
N LEU A 317 13.35 -16.99 -0.97
CA LEU A 317 14.38 -16.64 -1.93
C LEU A 317 13.75 -16.52 -3.31
N CYS A 318 14.11 -15.45 -4.03
CA CYS A 318 13.80 -15.35 -5.44
C CYS A 318 14.76 -14.39 -6.16
N TYR A 319 15.09 -14.73 -7.40
CA TYR A 319 15.81 -13.82 -8.28
C TYR A 319 14.85 -12.80 -8.88
N GLY A 320 15.23 -11.52 -8.84
CA GLY A 320 14.49 -10.48 -9.54
C GLY A 320 14.62 -10.60 -11.05
N ASN A 321 13.68 -10.00 -11.80
CA ASN A 321 13.68 -10.04 -13.27
C ASN A 321 14.58 -8.96 -13.90
N GLY A 322 15.26 -8.14 -13.11
CA GLY A 322 16.17 -7.12 -13.60
C GLY A 322 15.46 -5.98 -14.34
N ILE A 323 14.25 -5.63 -13.93
CA ILE A 323 13.44 -4.62 -14.63
C ILE A 323 14.07 -3.24 -14.49
N LYS A 324 14.41 -2.63 -15.63
CA LYS A 324 14.95 -1.28 -15.72
C LYS A 324 13.87 -0.28 -16.14
N ASN A 325 13.99 0.95 -15.67
CA ASN A 325 13.16 2.05 -16.11
C ASN A 325 13.55 2.51 -17.53
N ILE A 326 12.90 1.88 -18.51
CA ILE A 326 13.05 2.22 -19.93
C ILE A 326 12.54 3.63 -20.26
N ASN A 327 11.65 4.21 -19.45
CA ASN A 327 11.10 5.55 -19.69
C ASN A 327 12.13 6.66 -19.41
N ARG A 328 13.19 6.38 -18.64
CA ARG A 328 14.32 7.30 -18.41
C ARG A 328 15.33 7.33 -19.56
N LEU A 329 15.45 6.24 -20.32
CA LEU A 329 16.50 6.03 -21.31
C LEU A 329 16.26 6.78 -22.63
N ASN A 330 15.04 7.27 -22.87
CA ASN A 330 14.68 8.06 -24.06
C ASN A 330 14.97 9.56 -23.86
N LEU A 331 16.25 9.90 -23.63
CA LEU A 331 16.76 11.27 -23.64
C LEU A 331 17.44 11.59 -24.97
#